data_AF-A0A5P9I986-F1
#
_entry.id   AF-A0A5P9I986-F1
#
_cell.length_a   1.000
_cell.length_b   1.000
_cell.length_c   1.000
_cell.angle_alpha   90.00
_cell.angle_beta   90.00
_cell.angle_gamma   90.00
#
_symmetry.space_group_name_H-M   'P 1'
#
loop_
_entity.id
_entity.type
_entity.pdbx_description
1 polymer ?
#
loop_
_entity_poly.entity_id
_entity_poly.type
_entity_poly.pdbx_seq_one_letter_code
_entity_poly.pdbx_strand_id
1 'polypeptide(L)'
;MITEWEWIVPFKGRNHSGSVEQNFLCKAGNVYVMDNHRAALWCWLNELDLTTPHSLIHIDRHPDALQSRLDEWLKHLPSWAAGIDAYLGKTYQSDDFDCPVIRWDNYISIYLREFGDSLTTFRCLTHEDGDPPNFGHPMYSSPWELPENLSYWLAEREGPWIVNIDLDYFYCQFESDIRMMVSDDYIDAVATGLKDAMDRGTIGVLTLCLTPDSYTPGWTATETLAARILERLDLAFQLPNLVEPT
;
A
#
# COMPACT_ATOMS: atom_id res chain seq x y z
N MET A 1 -1.72 16.63 19.58
CA MET A 1 -2.39 17.30 18.42
C MET A 1 -3.46 16.35 17.93
N ILE A 2 -4.63 16.84 17.50
CA ILE A 2 -5.64 15.96 16.89
C ILE A 2 -5.33 15.95 15.40
N THR A 3 -4.85 14.82 14.89
CA THR A 3 -4.71 14.60 13.44
C THR A 3 -6.11 14.46 12.85
N GLU A 4 -6.44 15.28 11.86
CA GLU A 4 -7.73 15.19 11.17
C GLU A 4 -7.59 14.22 9.99
N TRP A 5 -8.30 13.10 10.07
CA TRP A 5 -8.37 12.10 9.00
C TRP A 5 -9.62 12.32 8.15
N GLU A 6 -9.42 12.51 6.85
CA GLU A 6 -10.50 12.49 5.85
C GLU A 6 -10.87 11.03 5.54
N TRP A 7 -12.13 10.65 5.72
CA TRP A 7 -12.64 9.31 5.41
C TRP A 7 -13.17 9.24 3.99
N ILE A 8 -12.37 8.70 3.09
CA ILE A 8 -12.68 8.55 1.66
C ILE A 8 -13.58 7.34 1.44
N VAL A 9 -13.26 6.22 2.07
CA VAL A 9 -14.18 5.10 2.28
C VAL A 9 -14.46 5.02 3.78
N PRO A 10 -15.70 5.30 4.24
CA PRO A 10 -16.06 5.23 5.64
C PRO A 10 -15.75 3.86 6.23
N PHE A 11 -15.33 3.82 7.49
CA PHE A 11 -15.05 2.56 8.18
C PHE A 11 -16.30 1.68 8.30
N LYS A 12 -16.31 0.56 7.60
CA LYS A 12 -17.41 -0.43 7.57
C LYS A 12 -17.29 -1.48 8.67
N GLY A 13 -16.25 -1.41 9.49
CA GLY A 13 -15.96 -2.38 10.54
C GLY A 13 -14.77 -3.27 10.23
N ARG A 14 -14.46 -4.12 11.22
CA ARG A 14 -13.35 -5.08 11.18
C ARG A 14 -13.78 -6.36 10.45
N ASN A 15 -14.29 -6.21 9.23
CA ASN A 15 -14.72 -7.35 8.43
C ASN A 15 -13.52 -8.00 7.72
N HIS A 16 -13.78 -9.05 6.95
CA HIS A 16 -12.78 -9.61 6.06
C HIS A 16 -12.36 -8.57 5.01
N SER A 17 -11.06 -8.39 4.81
CA SER A 17 -10.45 -7.48 3.83
C SER A 17 -10.36 -8.14 2.45
N GLY A 18 -9.81 -9.36 2.37
CA GLY A 18 -9.77 -10.16 1.14
C GLY A 18 -9.14 -9.44 -0.06
N SER A 19 -9.40 -9.93 -1.28
CA SER A 19 -8.84 -9.36 -2.51
C SER A 19 -9.65 -8.29 -3.22
N VAL A 20 -10.90 -8.13 -2.80
CA VAL A 20 -11.92 -7.37 -3.53
C VAL A 20 -12.81 -6.54 -2.64
N GLU A 21 -12.66 -6.62 -1.31
CA GLU A 21 -13.40 -5.76 -0.39
C GLU A 21 -12.56 -4.56 0.02
N GLN A 22 -13.22 -3.51 0.52
CA GLN A 22 -12.55 -2.37 1.12
C GLN A 22 -13.36 -1.93 2.33
N ASN A 23 -12.81 -2.14 3.52
CA ASN A 23 -13.44 -1.79 4.79
C ASN A 23 -13.24 -0.31 5.12
N PHE A 24 -12.12 0.29 4.72
CA PHE A 24 -11.91 1.73 4.82
C PHE A 24 -10.76 2.24 3.96
N LEU A 25 -10.75 3.56 3.79
CA LEU A 25 -9.66 4.33 3.24
C LEU A 25 -9.75 5.71 3.89
N CYS A 26 -8.70 6.13 4.57
CA CYS A 26 -8.61 7.48 5.11
C CYS A 26 -7.28 8.14 4.78
N LYS A 27 -7.26 9.47 4.86
CA LYS A 27 -6.15 10.31 4.43
C LYS A 27 -5.87 11.41 5.46
N ALA A 28 -4.59 11.70 5.68
CA ALA A 28 -4.12 12.89 6.38
C ALA A 28 -2.91 13.46 5.62
N GLY A 29 -3.06 14.64 5.01
CA GLY A 29 -2.03 15.17 4.10
C GLY A 29 -1.84 14.22 2.92
N ASN A 30 -0.61 13.82 2.61
CA ASN A 30 -0.29 12.84 1.55
C ASN A 30 -0.11 11.40 2.07
N VAL A 31 -0.57 11.12 3.31
CA VAL A 31 -0.53 9.79 3.92
C VAL A 31 -1.93 9.18 3.88
N TYR A 32 -2.01 7.97 3.33
CA TYR A 32 -3.22 7.19 3.20
C TYR A 32 -3.10 5.90 4.01
N VAL A 33 -4.18 5.54 4.71
CA VAL A 33 -4.27 4.29 5.47
C VAL A 33 -5.52 3.53 5.02
N MET A 34 -5.37 2.22 4.78
CA MET A 34 -6.42 1.36 4.24
C MET A 34 -6.25 -0.10 4.68
N ASP A 35 -7.28 -0.93 4.55
CA ASP A 35 -7.23 -2.33 4.99
C ASP A 35 -6.54 -3.30 4.02
N ASN A 36 -6.35 -2.93 2.75
CA ASN A 36 -5.56 -3.62 1.73
C ASN A 36 -5.20 -2.66 0.59
N HIS A 37 -4.26 -3.04 -0.29
CA HIS A 37 -3.76 -2.17 -1.37
C HIS A 37 -4.69 -1.89 -2.53
N ARG A 38 -5.91 -2.41 -2.55
CA ARG A 38 -6.80 -2.27 -3.71
C ARG A 38 -7.02 -0.81 -4.13
N ALA A 39 -7.00 0.13 -3.19
CA ALA A 39 -7.12 1.56 -3.45
C ALA A 39 -5.79 2.31 -3.63
N ALA A 40 -4.63 1.64 -3.56
CA ALA A 40 -3.31 2.30 -3.54
C ALA A 40 -3.04 3.13 -4.80
N LEU A 41 -3.20 2.54 -5.99
CA LEU A 41 -3.02 3.26 -7.26
C LEU A 41 -3.98 4.46 -7.40
N TRP A 42 -5.21 4.35 -6.90
CA TRP A 42 -6.13 5.49 -6.86
C TRP A 42 -5.56 6.62 -5.98
N CYS A 43 -5.00 6.30 -4.82
CA CYS A 43 -4.38 7.29 -3.94
C CYS A 43 -3.21 8.01 -4.64
N TRP A 44 -2.38 7.26 -5.37
CA TRP A 44 -1.23 7.84 -6.07
C TRP A 44 -1.65 8.81 -7.18
N LEU A 45 -2.67 8.45 -7.96
CA LEU A 45 -3.25 9.30 -9.01
C LEU A 45 -3.87 10.60 -8.47
N ASN A 46 -4.25 10.64 -7.19
CA ASN A 46 -4.79 11.84 -6.55
C ASN A 46 -3.70 12.78 -6.01
N GLU A 47 -2.47 12.30 -5.80
CA GLU A 47 -1.36 13.11 -5.31
C GLU A 47 -0.36 13.49 -6.41
N LEU A 48 -0.19 12.64 -7.41
CA LEU A 48 0.88 12.75 -8.40
C LEU A 48 0.36 12.62 -9.83
N ASP A 49 0.99 13.36 -10.74
CA ASP A 49 0.89 13.09 -12.17
C ASP A 49 1.86 11.96 -12.53
N LEU A 50 1.33 10.74 -12.59
CA LEU A 50 2.11 9.52 -12.88
C LEU A 50 2.66 9.47 -14.33
N THR A 51 2.34 10.45 -15.18
CA THR A 51 2.95 10.61 -16.51
C THR A 51 4.24 11.44 -16.49
N THR A 52 4.65 11.92 -15.32
CA THR A 52 5.90 12.66 -15.10
C THR A 52 6.88 11.83 -14.28
N PRO A 53 8.20 12.12 -14.33
CA PRO A 53 9.20 11.37 -13.58
C PRO A 53 8.89 11.23 -12.08
N HIS A 54 8.87 10.01 -11.58
CA HIS A 54 8.65 9.69 -10.16
C HIS A 54 9.30 8.34 -9.82
N SER A 55 9.42 8.03 -8.53
CA SER A 55 9.97 6.75 -8.05
C SER A 55 9.00 5.99 -7.16
N LEU A 56 9.16 4.68 -7.08
CA LEU A 56 8.35 3.78 -6.26
C LEU A 56 9.25 2.93 -5.36
N ILE A 57 8.93 2.91 -4.07
CA ILE A 57 9.38 1.85 -3.16
C ILE A 57 8.15 1.08 -2.67
N HIS A 58 8.18 -0.23 -2.87
CA HIS A 58 7.14 -1.16 -2.44
C HIS A 58 7.71 -2.07 -1.37
N ILE A 59 7.13 -2.00 -0.18
CA ILE A 59 7.51 -2.77 1.02
C ILE A 59 6.30 -3.60 1.39
N ASP A 60 6.33 -4.87 1.04
CA ASP A 60 5.18 -5.76 1.10
C ASP A 60 5.70 -7.19 1.09
N ARG A 61 5.07 -8.13 1.79
CA ARG A 61 5.47 -9.52 1.64
C ARG A 61 5.41 -9.99 0.18
N HIS A 62 4.41 -9.56 -0.56
CA HIS A 62 4.11 -9.96 -1.94
C HIS A 62 4.53 -8.86 -2.94
N PRO A 63 4.74 -9.19 -4.22
CA PRO A 63 5.02 -8.17 -5.24
C PRO A 63 3.78 -7.44 -5.79
N ASP A 64 2.56 -7.92 -5.49
CA ASP A 64 1.28 -7.41 -6.02
C ASP A 64 1.18 -7.26 -7.55
N ALA A 65 1.96 -8.07 -8.26
CA ALA A 65 2.17 -7.95 -9.69
C ALA A 65 1.68 -9.18 -10.46
N LEU A 66 0.50 -9.71 -10.11
CA LEU A 66 -0.15 -10.75 -10.88
C LEU A 66 -0.46 -10.23 -12.28
N GLN A 67 -0.14 -11.02 -13.31
CA GLN A 67 -0.28 -10.61 -14.71
C GLN A 67 -1.23 -11.50 -15.53
N SER A 68 -1.81 -12.52 -14.91
CA SER A 68 -2.54 -13.60 -15.58
C SER A 68 -3.63 -13.16 -16.57
N ARG A 69 -4.23 -11.97 -16.36
CA ARG A 69 -5.26 -11.39 -17.24
C ARG A 69 -5.03 -9.90 -17.52
N LEU A 70 -3.78 -9.46 -17.51
CA LEU A 70 -3.40 -8.05 -17.62
C LEU A 70 -4.01 -7.36 -18.84
N ASP A 71 -3.89 -7.96 -20.03
CA ASP A 71 -4.47 -7.40 -21.26
C ASP A 71 -5.99 -7.20 -21.17
N GLU A 72 -6.68 -8.03 -20.40
CA GLU A 72 -8.13 -7.91 -20.19
C GLU A 72 -8.45 -6.80 -19.20
N TRP A 73 -7.73 -6.73 -18.07
CA TRP A 73 -7.91 -5.66 -17.10
C TRP A 73 -7.68 -4.28 -17.73
N LEU A 74 -6.65 -4.14 -18.59
CA LEU A 74 -6.33 -2.90 -19.29
C LEU A 74 -7.47 -2.40 -20.19
N LYS A 75 -8.24 -3.28 -20.83
CA LYS A 75 -9.42 -2.90 -21.64
C LYS A 75 -10.57 -2.37 -20.80
N HIS A 76 -10.61 -2.75 -19.52
CA HIS A 76 -11.71 -2.51 -18.61
C HIS A 76 -11.35 -1.57 -17.47
N LEU A 77 -10.26 -0.82 -17.56
CA LEU A 77 -9.87 0.12 -16.50
C LEU A 77 -10.96 1.16 -16.22
N PRO A 78 -11.08 1.62 -14.96
CA PRO A 78 -11.84 2.82 -14.68
C PRO A 78 -11.18 4.04 -15.33
N SER A 79 -11.92 5.15 -15.43
CA SER A 79 -11.26 6.44 -15.72
C SER A 79 -10.31 6.78 -14.57
N TRP A 80 -9.10 7.25 -14.87
CA TRP A 80 -8.15 7.70 -13.85
C TRP A 80 -8.63 8.95 -13.09
N ALA A 81 -9.59 9.68 -13.63
CA ALA A 81 -10.27 10.79 -12.94
C ALA A 81 -11.52 10.34 -12.14
N ALA A 82 -11.78 9.04 -12.03
CA ALA A 82 -12.94 8.53 -11.31
C ALA A 82 -12.79 8.72 -9.79
N GLY A 83 -13.91 8.99 -9.11
CA GLY A 83 -13.98 8.88 -7.65
C GLY A 83 -13.80 7.43 -7.18
N ILE A 84 -13.48 7.26 -5.89
CA ILE A 84 -13.11 5.95 -5.30
C ILE A 84 -14.15 4.84 -5.55
N ASP A 85 -15.45 5.15 -5.45
CA ASP A 85 -16.52 4.17 -5.65
C ASP A 85 -16.56 3.65 -7.10
N ALA A 86 -16.36 4.54 -8.06
CA ALA A 86 -16.33 4.18 -9.48
C ALA A 86 -15.04 3.44 -9.86
N TYR A 87 -13.92 3.75 -9.17
CA TYR A 87 -12.66 3.04 -9.32
C TYR A 87 -12.76 1.60 -8.78
N LEU A 88 -13.19 1.43 -7.53
CA LEU A 88 -13.32 0.12 -6.87
C LEU A 88 -14.50 -0.69 -7.44
N GLY A 89 -15.58 -0.04 -7.88
CA GLY A 89 -16.75 -0.70 -8.45
C GLY A 89 -16.56 -1.20 -9.89
N LYS A 90 -15.38 -1.02 -10.49
CA LYS A 90 -15.15 -1.40 -11.87
C LYS A 90 -14.98 -2.92 -12.01
N THR A 91 -15.83 -3.51 -12.85
CA THR A 91 -15.84 -4.94 -13.14
C THR A 91 -15.77 -5.23 -14.65
N TYR A 92 -15.45 -6.49 -14.98
CA TYR A 92 -15.49 -7.05 -16.32
C TYR A 92 -16.08 -8.47 -16.28
N GLN A 93 -16.66 -8.90 -17.40
CA GLN A 93 -17.27 -10.22 -17.52
C GLN A 93 -16.22 -11.25 -17.95
N SER A 94 -16.12 -12.35 -17.21
CA SER A 94 -15.29 -13.50 -17.56
C SER A 94 -16.05 -14.79 -17.27
N ASP A 95 -16.23 -15.63 -18.28
CA ASP A 95 -16.84 -16.97 -18.13
C ASP A 95 -18.16 -16.93 -17.31
N ASP A 96 -19.03 -15.95 -17.61
CA ASP A 96 -20.31 -15.66 -16.93
C ASP A 96 -20.21 -15.14 -15.48
N PHE A 97 -19.00 -14.79 -15.00
CA PHE A 97 -18.78 -14.15 -13.71
C PHE A 97 -18.40 -12.68 -13.86
N ASP A 98 -18.94 -11.83 -12.98
CA ASP A 98 -18.49 -10.46 -12.85
C ASP A 98 -17.24 -10.41 -11.96
N CYS A 99 -16.13 -9.95 -12.53
CA CYS A 99 -14.83 -9.96 -11.91
C CYS A 99 -14.36 -8.52 -11.66
N PRO A 100 -13.89 -8.17 -10.44
CA PRO A 100 -13.28 -6.87 -10.20
C PRO A 100 -12.03 -6.67 -11.07
N VAL A 101 -11.93 -5.49 -11.68
CA VAL A 101 -10.78 -5.13 -12.52
C VAL A 101 -9.56 -4.83 -11.65
N ILE A 102 -9.75 -4.04 -10.59
CA ILE A 102 -8.70 -3.70 -9.62
C ILE A 102 -8.86 -4.55 -8.36
N ARG A 103 -7.76 -5.20 -7.96
CA ARG A 103 -7.60 -6.03 -6.77
C ARG A 103 -6.26 -5.70 -6.11
N TRP A 104 -6.05 -6.15 -4.87
CA TRP A 104 -4.73 -5.94 -4.23
C TRP A 104 -3.61 -6.67 -4.99
N ASP A 105 -3.89 -7.80 -5.65
CA ASP A 105 -2.85 -8.63 -6.27
C ASP A 105 -2.40 -8.16 -7.66
N ASN A 106 -3.03 -7.12 -8.25
CA ASN A 106 -2.78 -6.73 -9.64
C ASN A 106 -2.54 -5.24 -9.93
N TYR A 107 -2.72 -4.36 -8.95
CA TYR A 107 -2.62 -2.91 -9.20
C TYR A 107 -1.21 -2.47 -9.58
N ILE A 108 -0.15 -3.13 -9.08
CA ILE A 108 1.24 -2.84 -9.48
C ILE A 108 1.43 -3.18 -10.96
N SER A 109 0.92 -4.32 -11.42
CA SER A 109 1.04 -4.68 -12.83
C SER A 109 0.33 -3.69 -13.75
N ILE A 110 -0.86 -3.26 -13.37
CA ILE A 110 -1.63 -2.23 -14.10
C ILE A 110 -0.86 -0.91 -14.11
N TYR A 111 -0.39 -0.45 -12.94
CA TYR A 111 0.40 0.77 -12.80
C TYR A 111 1.65 0.74 -13.71
N LEU A 112 2.43 -0.33 -13.66
CA LEU A 112 3.66 -0.46 -14.46
C LEU A 112 3.39 -0.47 -15.96
N ARG A 113 2.22 -0.98 -16.40
CA ARG A 113 1.84 -0.95 -17.82
C ARG A 113 1.44 0.44 -18.30
N GLU A 114 0.74 1.19 -17.47
CA GLU A 114 0.18 2.49 -17.84
C GLU A 114 1.17 3.64 -17.62
N PHE A 115 2.02 3.53 -16.59
CA PHE A 115 2.85 4.64 -16.09
C PHE A 115 4.33 4.28 -15.93
N GLY A 116 4.72 3.02 -16.17
CA GLY A 116 6.08 2.54 -15.95
C GLY A 116 7.16 3.24 -16.78
N ASP A 117 6.80 3.85 -17.92
CA ASP A 117 7.74 4.65 -18.74
C ASP A 117 8.23 5.92 -18.02
N SER A 118 7.48 6.40 -17.03
CA SER A 118 7.84 7.57 -16.22
C SER A 118 8.52 7.21 -14.90
N LEU A 119 8.67 5.92 -14.61
CA LEU A 119 9.24 5.42 -13.37
C LEU A 119 10.76 5.47 -13.41
N THR A 120 11.39 6.33 -12.61
CA THR A 120 12.84 6.51 -12.58
C THR A 120 13.55 5.47 -11.74
N THR A 121 12.98 5.13 -10.58
CA THR A 121 13.48 4.10 -9.69
C THR A 121 12.32 3.24 -9.20
N PHE A 122 12.46 1.92 -9.30
CA PHE A 122 11.53 0.98 -8.68
C PHE A 122 12.29 0.04 -7.74
N ARG A 123 12.04 0.18 -6.44
CA ARG A 123 12.62 -0.67 -5.41
C ARG A 123 11.56 -1.58 -4.79
N CYS A 124 11.86 -2.86 -4.75
CA CYS A 124 11.01 -3.88 -4.16
C CYS A 124 11.69 -4.45 -2.92
N LEU A 125 10.99 -4.39 -1.80
CA LEU A 125 11.31 -5.10 -0.58
C LEU A 125 10.18 -6.09 -0.34
N THR A 126 10.39 -7.32 -0.82
CA THR A 126 9.39 -8.39 -0.71
C THR A 126 9.99 -9.66 -0.13
N HIS A 127 9.13 -10.61 0.24
CA HIS A 127 9.53 -11.96 0.62
C HIS A 127 9.59 -12.89 -0.61
N GLU A 128 9.56 -12.32 -1.82
CA GLU A 128 9.59 -13.05 -3.09
C GLU A 128 8.41 -14.04 -3.25
N ASP A 129 7.28 -13.73 -2.62
CA ASP A 129 6.07 -14.57 -2.59
C ASP A 129 5.06 -14.06 -3.64
N GLY A 130 5.18 -14.51 -4.89
CA GLY A 130 4.26 -14.16 -5.98
C GLY A 130 4.92 -13.94 -7.34
N ASP A 131 4.18 -13.34 -8.26
CA ASP A 131 4.65 -13.02 -9.61
C ASP A 131 5.62 -11.83 -9.59
N PRO A 132 6.75 -11.87 -10.32
CA PRO A 132 7.63 -10.72 -10.43
C PRO A 132 6.97 -9.58 -11.22
N PRO A 133 7.29 -8.31 -10.91
CA PRO A 133 6.75 -7.18 -11.64
C PRO A 133 7.12 -7.16 -13.12
N ASN A 134 6.18 -6.71 -13.96
CA ASN A 134 6.39 -6.44 -15.38
C ASN A 134 7.17 -5.15 -15.64
N PHE A 135 8.32 -5.03 -14.98
CA PHE A 135 9.26 -3.93 -15.14
C PHE A 135 10.64 -4.49 -15.49
N GLY A 136 11.35 -3.84 -16.40
CA GLY A 136 12.59 -4.41 -16.95
C GLY A 136 13.78 -4.39 -15.98
N HIS A 137 13.72 -3.57 -14.94
CA HIS A 137 14.86 -3.31 -14.05
C HIS A 137 14.44 -2.95 -12.60
N PRO A 138 13.61 -3.79 -11.92
CA PRO A 138 13.33 -3.61 -10.51
C PRO A 138 14.59 -3.83 -9.67
N MET A 139 14.75 -3.03 -8.62
CA MET A 139 15.81 -3.17 -7.64
C MET A 139 15.27 -3.93 -6.43
N TYR A 140 15.76 -5.15 -6.19
CA TYR A 140 15.41 -5.90 -4.99
C TYR A 140 16.36 -5.56 -3.84
N SER A 141 15.84 -5.50 -2.62
CA SER A 141 16.65 -5.28 -1.42
C SER A 141 16.19 -6.20 -0.31
N SER A 142 17.14 -6.63 0.51
CA SER A 142 16.87 -7.51 1.63
C SER A 142 16.10 -6.77 2.72
N PRO A 143 15.18 -7.43 3.45
CA PRO A 143 14.53 -6.82 4.60
C PRO A 143 15.48 -6.25 5.64
N TRP A 144 16.67 -6.83 5.77
CA TRP A 144 17.67 -6.40 6.75
C TRP A 144 18.36 -5.08 6.37
N GLU A 145 18.25 -4.65 5.11
CA GLU A 145 18.82 -3.38 4.63
C GLU A 145 17.87 -2.20 4.85
N LEU A 146 16.57 -2.46 5.01
CA LEU A 146 15.53 -1.41 5.08
C LEU A 146 15.78 -0.38 6.18
N PRO A 147 16.03 -0.74 7.46
CA PRO A 147 16.11 0.24 8.55
C PRO A 147 17.28 1.21 8.39
N GLU A 148 18.41 0.74 7.86
CA GLU A 148 19.63 1.54 7.72
C GLU A 148 19.62 2.40 6.46
N ASN A 149 18.90 1.97 5.42
CA ASN A 149 19.02 2.58 4.10
C ASN A 149 17.78 3.36 3.64
N LEU A 150 16.62 3.22 4.29
CA LEU A 150 15.37 3.84 3.81
C LEU A 150 15.48 5.35 3.60
N SER A 151 16.03 6.09 4.57
CA SER A 151 16.22 7.54 4.46
C SER A 151 17.16 7.91 3.30
N TYR A 152 18.18 7.09 3.03
CA TYR A 152 19.10 7.26 1.90
C TYR A 152 18.45 6.93 0.55
N TRP A 153 17.67 5.86 0.46
CA TRP A 153 16.96 5.49 -0.76
C TRP A 153 15.94 6.56 -1.16
N LEU A 154 15.25 7.15 -0.18
CA LEU A 154 14.29 8.25 -0.39
C LEU A 154 14.97 9.61 -0.59
N ALA A 155 16.03 9.63 -1.40
CA ALA A 155 16.80 10.83 -1.74
C ALA A 155 16.03 11.75 -2.69
N GLU A 156 16.24 13.07 -2.54
CA GLU A 156 15.58 14.13 -3.31
C GLU A 156 15.74 13.99 -4.83
N ARG A 157 16.91 13.53 -5.30
CA ARG A 157 17.23 13.44 -6.73
C ARG A 157 16.34 12.46 -7.50
N GLU A 158 15.67 11.55 -6.80
CA GLU A 158 14.79 10.52 -7.36
C GLU A 158 13.32 10.76 -6.98
N GLY A 159 13.03 11.88 -6.30
CA GLY A 159 11.67 12.26 -5.93
C GLY A 159 10.87 12.86 -7.09
N PRO A 160 9.52 12.93 -6.96
CA PRO A 160 8.76 12.49 -5.80
C PRO A 160 8.67 10.96 -5.67
N TRP A 161 8.69 10.48 -4.44
CA TRP A 161 8.56 9.06 -4.11
C TRP A 161 7.12 8.70 -3.80
N ILE A 162 6.65 7.62 -4.42
CA ILE A 162 5.56 6.79 -3.94
C ILE A 162 6.17 5.81 -2.95
N VAL A 163 5.71 5.84 -1.71
CA VAL A 163 6.07 4.86 -0.68
C VAL A 163 4.83 4.01 -0.40
N ASN A 164 4.92 2.72 -0.71
CA ASN A 164 3.81 1.80 -0.58
C ASN A 164 4.16 0.67 0.38
N ILE A 165 3.46 0.59 1.52
CA ILE A 165 3.78 -0.32 2.62
C ILE A 165 2.58 -1.21 2.92
N ASP A 166 2.76 -2.53 2.90
CA ASP A 166 1.93 -3.46 3.65
C ASP A 166 2.53 -3.74 5.02
N LEU A 167 1.67 -3.90 6.02
CA LEU A 167 2.10 -4.35 7.33
C LEU A 167 2.43 -5.84 7.38
N ASP A 168 1.91 -6.66 6.46
CA ASP A 168 2.21 -8.09 6.41
C ASP A 168 3.71 -8.39 6.21
N TYR A 169 4.45 -7.45 5.64
CA TYR A 169 5.90 -7.47 5.48
C TYR A 169 6.65 -7.70 6.80
N PHE A 170 6.13 -7.15 7.90
CA PHE A 170 6.78 -7.24 9.20
C PHE A 170 6.43 -8.54 9.94
N TYR A 171 5.55 -9.37 9.39
CA TYR A 171 5.13 -10.64 9.97
C TYR A 171 5.65 -11.84 9.19
N CYS A 172 5.68 -13.00 9.83
CA CYS A 172 6.01 -14.27 9.19
C CYS A 172 5.12 -15.39 9.69
N GLN A 173 4.96 -16.42 8.84
CA GLN A 173 4.31 -17.67 9.24
C GLN A 173 5.29 -18.48 10.11
N PHE A 174 4.86 -18.85 11.30
CA PHE A 174 5.59 -19.70 12.22
C PHE A 174 4.70 -20.87 12.65
N GLU A 175 4.93 -22.04 12.07
CA GLU A 175 4.07 -23.23 12.24
C GLU A 175 2.61 -22.90 11.85
N SER A 176 1.67 -22.99 12.80
CA SER A 176 0.26 -22.63 12.61
C SER A 176 -0.06 -21.18 12.95
N ASP A 177 0.91 -20.41 13.44
CA ASP A 177 0.72 -19.03 13.91
C ASP A 177 1.35 -18.02 12.96
N ILE A 178 0.91 -16.77 13.07
CA ILE A 178 1.56 -15.61 12.44
C ILE A 178 2.20 -14.77 13.53
N ARG A 179 3.46 -14.36 13.35
CA ARG A 179 4.25 -13.65 14.38
C ARG A 179 4.99 -12.47 13.80
N MET A 180 5.25 -11.46 14.63
CA MET A 180 6.15 -10.36 14.28
C MET A 180 7.54 -10.94 14.00
N MET A 181 8.09 -10.65 12.82
CA MET A 181 9.40 -11.15 12.38
C MET A 181 10.54 -10.24 12.83
N VAL A 182 10.25 -8.95 13.04
CA VAL A 182 11.24 -7.91 13.32
C VAL A 182 11.08 -7.33 14.74
N SER A 183 12.11 -6.65 15.23
CA SER A 183 12.06 -5.99 16.52
C SER A 183 11.35 -4.64 16.46
N ASP A 184 10.95 -4.16 17.63
CA ASP A 184 10.52 -2.79 17.85
C ASP A 184 11.51 -1.73 17.32
N ASP A 185 12.81 -1.96 17.55
CA ASP A 185 13.88 -1.07 17.07
C ASP A 185 13.94 -1.01 15.53
N TYR A 186 13.66 -2.14 14.87
CA TYR A 186 13.57 -2.19 13.41
C TYR A 186 12.42 -1.31 12.91
N ILE A 187 11.22 -1.49 13.48
CA ILE A 187 10.03 -0.70 13.11
C ILE A 187 10.28 0.80 13.34
N ASP A 188 10.86 1.15 14.49
CA ASP A 188 11.14 2.55 14.84
C ASP A 188 12.18 3.18 13.90
N ALA A 189 13.20 2.42 13.48
CA ALA A 189 14.19 2.89 12.51
C ALA A 189 13.57 3.09 11.12
N VAL A 190 12.71 2.18 10.66
CA VAL A 190 11.94 2.35 9.41
C VAL A 190 11.05 3.59 9.49
N ALA A 191 10.27 3.74 10.57
CA ALA A 191 9.40 4.89 10.75
C ALA A 191 10.17 6.21 10.85
N THR A 192 11.36 6.21 11.46
CA THR A 192 12.27 7.37 11.47
C THR A 192 12.76 7.71 10.06
N GLY A 193 13.16 6.70 9.27
CA GLY A 193 13.56 6.92 7.88
C GLY A 193 12.43 7.48 7.01
N LEU A 194 11.19 7.06 7.24
CA LEU A 194 10.00 7.65 6.62
C LEU A 194 9.81 9.10 7.06
N LYS A 195 9.87 9.38 8.36
CA LYS A 195 9.71 10.74 8.90
C LYS A 195 10.72 11.70 8.33
N ASP A 196 11.99 11.30 8.29
CA ASP A 196 13.07 12.10 7.70
C ASP A 196 12.79 12.45 6.23
N ALA A 197 12.30 11.49 5.44
CA ALA A 197 11.97 11.69 4.03
C ALA A 197 10.72 12.57 3.85
N MET A 198 9.70 12.42 4.72
CA MET A 198 8.54 13.31 4.76
C MET A 198 8.95 14.75 5.10
N ASP A 199 9.82 14.95 6.10
CA ASP A 199 10.29 16.27 6.52
C ASP A 199 11.13 16.97 5.44
N ARG A 200 11.84 16.20 4.61
CA ARG A 200 12.51 16.71 3.39
C ARG A 200 11.56 16.97 2.22
N GLY A 201 10.31 16.52 2.30
CA GLY A 201 9.31 16.66 1.24
C GLY A 201 9.58 15.77 0.02
N THR A 202 10.32 14.66 0.16
CA THR A 202 10.65 13.77 -0.96
C THR A 202 9.56 12.74 -1.25
N ILE A 203 8.74 12.41 -0.25
CA ILE A 203 7.60 11.52 -0.40
C ILE A 203 6.43 12.33 -0.98
N GLY A 204 6.04 12.00 -2.20
CA GLY A 204 4.85 12.54 -2.84
C GLY A 204 3.57 11.93 -2.28
N VAL A 205 3.59 10.62 -2.00
CA VAL A 205 2.47 9.89 -1.40
C VAL A 205 2.98 8.70 -0.59
N LEU A 206 2.38 8.47 0.58
CA LEU A 206 2.58 7.28 1.40
C LEU A 206 1.26 6.52 1.50
N THR A 207 1.24 5.25 1.10
CA THR A 207 0.12 4.33 1.33
C THR A 207 0.54 3.26 2.33
N LEU A 208 -0.25 3.10 3.39
CA LEU A 208 -0.06 2.10 4.45
C LEU A 208 -1.27 1.17 4.53
N CYS A 209 -1.05 -0.12 4.25
CA CYS A 209 -2.08 -1.14 4.24
C CYS A 209 -1.97 -2.04 5.46
N LEU A 210 -3.10 -2.32 6.13
CA LEU A 210 -3.09 -3.12 7.35
C LEU A 210 -2.98 -4.63 7.08
N THR A 211 -3.65 -5.12 6.02
CA THR A 211 -3.80 -6.54 5.70
C THR A 211 -4.16 -7.37 6.94
N PRO A 212 -5.34 -7.13 7.54
CA PRO A 212 -5.71 -7.70 8.83
C PRO A 212 -6.00 -9.21 8.79
N ASP A 213 -5.94 -9.86 7.63
CA ASP A 213 -6.27 -11.28 7.44
C ASP A 213 -5.12 -12.03 6.73
N SER A 214 -5.13 -13.36 6.81
CA SER A 214 -4.24 -14.32 6.10
C SER A 214 -2.74 -14.27 6.38
N TYR A 215 -2.15 -13.08 6.54
CA TYR A 215 -0.70 -12.87 6.65
C TYR A 215 -0.31 -12.04 7.87
N THR A 216 -1.29 -11.57 8.64
CA THR A 216 -1.10 -10.91 9.93
C THR A 216 -1.96 -11.58 11.01
N PRO A 217 -1.68 -11.33 12.30
CA PRO A 217 -2.46 -11.94 13.40
C PRO A 217 -3.89 -11.42 13.57
N GLY A 218 -4.37 -10.49 12.74
CA GLY A 218 -5.69 -9.85 12.90
C GLY A 218 -5.64 -8.32 13.00
N TRP A 219 -6.82 -7.71 12.85
CA TRP A 219 -7.07 -6.26 13.01
C TRP A 219 -6.37 -5.60 14.20
N THR A 220 -6.45 -6.17 15.40
CA THR A 220 -5.84 -5.56 16.59
C THR A 220 -4.32 -5.41 16.46
N ALA A 221 -3.65 -6.42 15.89
CA ALA A 221 -2.20 -6.40 15.75
C ALA A 221 -1.75 -5.37 14.71
N THR A 222 -2.46 -5.30 13.58
CA THR A 222 -2.14 -4.41 12.47
C THR A 222 -2.53 -2.96 12.79
N GLU A 223 -3.63 -2.71 13.50
CA GLU A 223 -3.95 -1.38 14.05
C GLU A 223 -2.88 -0.89 15.03
N THR A 224 -2.37 -1.78 15.90
CA THR A 224 -1.32 -1.43 16.86
C THR A 224 -0.02 -1.06 16.14
N LEU A 225 0.37 -1.85 15.12
CA LEU A 225 1.57 -1.57 14.34
C LEU A 225 1.43 -0.31 13.49
N ALA A 226 0.27 -0.11 12.84
CA ALA A 226 -0.04 1.11 12.10
C ALA A 226 0.07 2.34 13.00
N ALA A 227 -0.56 2.29 14.19
CA ALA A 227 -0.52 3.38 15.15
C ALA A 227 0.91 3.71 15.60
N ARG A 228 1.75 2.70 15.85
CA ARG A 228 3.16 2.91 16.20
C ARG A 228 3.93 3.62 15.09
N ILE A 229 3.80 3.14 13.85
CA ILE A 229 4.49 3.75 12.70
C ILE A 229 4.01 5.19 12.51
N LEU A 230 2.69 5.41 12.50
CA LEU A 230 2.09 6.73 12.26
C LEU A 230 2.37 7.71 13.40
N GLU A 231 2.45 7.28 14.66
CA GLU A 231 2.84 8.14 15.78
C GLU A 231 4.24 8.74 15.60
N ARG A 232 5.19 7.95 15.06
CA ARG A 232 6.54 8.45 14.70
C ARG A 232 6.50 9.45 13.55
N LEU A 233 5.43 9.43 12.74
CA LEU A 233 5.18 10.40 11.68
C LEU A 233 4.40 11.64 12.18
N ASP A 234 4.22 11.80 13.49
CA ASP A 234 3.37 12.82 14.11
C ASP A 234 1.88 12.72 13.73
N LEU A 235 1.42 11.53 13.34
CA LEU A 235 0.04 11.22 12.94
C LEU A 235 -0.62 10.28 13.96
N ALA A 236 -1.57 10.79 14.74
CA ALA A 236 -2.37 9.95 15.63
C ALA A 236 -3.43 9.20 14.82
N PHE A 237 -3.35 7.86 14.77
CA PHE A 237 -4.27 7.01 14.04
C PHE A 237 -5.03 6.06 14.97
N GLN A 238 -6.34 6.00 14.79
CA GLN A 238 -7.21 5.04 15.46
C GLN A 238 -8.48 4.83 14.63
N LEU A 239 -8.85 3.57 14.38
CA LEU A 239 -10.13 3.25 13.77
C LEU A 239 -11.28 3.48 14.77
N PRO A 240 -12.46 3.95 14.32
CA PRO A 240 -13.61 4.11 15.18
C PRO A 240 -13.98 2.80 15.91
N ASN A 241 -14.36 2.93 17.17
CA ASN A 241 -15.12 1.86 17.83
C ASN A 241 -16.51 1.86 17.21
N LEU A 242 -16.88 0.82 16.47
CA LEU A 242 -18.27 0.68 16.04
C LEU A 242 -19.13 0.50 17.30
N VAL A 243 -19.97 1.48 17.58
CA VAL A 243 -21.08 1.29 18.51
C VAL A 243 -22.08 0.41 17.75
N GLU A 244 -22.34 -0.80 18.23
CA GLU A 244 -23.43 -1.61 17.69
C GLU A 244 -24.71 -0.75 17.68
N PRO A 245 -25.47 -0.69 16.58
CA PRO A 245 -26.78 -0.06 16.62
C PRO A 245 -27.64 -0.83 17.63
N THR A 246 -27.99 -0.17 18.74
CA THR A 246 -28.97 -0.62 19.74
C THR A 246 -30.34 -0.84 19.13
#